data_AF-A0A4P9YIZ6-F1
#
_entry.id   AF-A0A4P9YIZ6-F1
#
_cell.length_a   1.000
_cell.length_b   1.000
_cell.length_c   1.000
_cell.angle_alpha   90.00
_cell.angle_beta   90.00
_cell.angle_gamma   90.00
#
_symmetry.space_group_name_H-M   'P 1'
#
loop_
_entity.id
_entity.type
_entity.pdbx_description
1 polymer ?
#
loop_
_entity_poly.entity_id
_entity_poly.type
_entity_poly.pdbx_seq_one_letter_code
_entity_poly.pdbx_strand_id
1 'polypeptide(L)'
;MGNYKKEKSRRARETDSSKNSVKIHTKGVNFYHDEKEVALRKMRTGGQAIRDRNGKILKAAAYQTRKGHNEVARVEPNRKWFGNTHVSTQEQLDLFRKTMEEKVNDPFSILLKTSKLPLSLITDSKKQGRMHLLETESFSQVFGPKAPRRKPKMKVASMDELANKATELEENYQVEKDSGLKGEEEFSTLVSEPIFQKGQSKRIWNELYKVNHLKLNEEVVDSSDVIIHVLDARDPIGTRCLAVEKYIQKEAPHKHLLFVLNKCDLVPTWVTAAWVKTLSKEYPTIAFHASINNSFGKGALIQLLRQYSRHHSDKKQISVGFIGYPNTGKSSIINTLRAKSVCSVAPIPGETKVWQYITLMKRIYLIDCPGIVPPSSDQSETDIVLKGVVRVENVQMPEDHIPALLERVKPVYLQRTYGIHSWDDHIDFLSQVAKKTGKLLKGGEPDLGTVSKMILNDWLRGKIPFFVAPPTPEHTENVQGENDPKNENYIDQKFKNIPVSTDFIQEDVMELEESNIGNDLVQDEVKEDCDWDEIYKDVEGEVVDEPEISEDAQPAKKQKLEKSTKRKLDESIDDDESKIKKPKRMTTNKMKVGFNFYDSANVKNRNRNKSKPKK
;
A
#
# COMPACT_ATOMS: atom_id res chain seq x y z
N MET A 1 48.78 -20.54 18.91
CA MET A 1 47.84 -19.47 18.50
C MET A 1 48.36 -18.12 19.03
N GLY A 2 49.41 -17.54 18.46
CA GLY A 2 49.35 -16.67 17.28
C GLY A 2 49.45 -15.20 17.72
N ASN A 3 50.67 -14.69 17.94
CA ASN A 3 50.96 -13.26 18.19
C ASN A 3 50.36 -12.32 17.11
N TYR A 4 49.97 -12.91 15.97
CA TYR A 4 49.31 -12.28 14.83
C TYR A 4 47.82 -11.94 15.04
N LYS A 5 47.08 -12.65 15.90
CA LYS A 5 45.64 -12.39 16.14
C LYS A 5 45.37 -11.50 17.36
N LYS A 6 46.41 -10.82 17.88
CA LYS A 6 46.27 -9.85 18.97
C LYS A 6 45.87 -8.48 18.42
N GLU A 7 44.93 -7.82 19.09
CA GLU A 7 44.44 -6.50 18.71
C GLU A 7 45.57 -5.44 18.65
N LYS A 8 46.54 -5.53 19.57
CA LYS A 8 47.77 -4.70 19.52
C LYS A 8 48.54 -4.88 18.21
N SER A 9 48.68 -6.12 17.75
CA SER A 9 49.42 -6.47 16.53
C SER A 9 48.62 -6.19 15.26
N ARG A 10 47.29 -6.30 15.29
CA ARG A 10 46.40 -5.85 14.20
C ARG A 10 46.52 -4.35 13.98
N ARG A 11 46.35 -3.57 15.04
CA ARG A 11 46.43 -2.10 14.98
C ARG A 11 47.78 -1.63 14.47
N ALA A 12 48.87 -2.19 14.98
CA ALA A 12 50.22 -1.85 14.53
C ALA A 12 50.45 -2.10 13.03
N ARG A 13 49.64 -2.95 12.38
CA ARG A 13 49.66 -3.18 10.92
C ARG A 13 48.74 -2.25 10.14
N GLU A 14 47.58 -1.91 10.69
CA GLU A 14 46.55 -1.09 10.02
C GLU A 14 46.78 0.42 10.18
N THR A 15 47.48 0.86 11.23
CA THR A 15 47.81 2.27 11.40
C THR A 15 49.05 2.63 10.61
N ASP A 16 48.89 3.50 9.59
CA ASP A 16 50.00 4.28 9.04
C ASP A 16 50.73 5.02 10.17
N SER A 17 52.05 4.96 10.16
CA SER A 17 52.97 5.45 11.20
C SER A 17 52.89 6.96 11.48
N SER A 18 52.00 7.72 10.82
CA SER A 18 51.94 9.19 10.85
C SER A 18 50.90 9.80 11.81
N LYS A 19 50.02 9.01 12.45
CA LYS A 19 48.96 9.56 13.33
C LYS A 19 49.10 9.08 14.78
N ASN A 20 50.15 9.56 15.43
CA ASN A 20 50.47 9.26 16.83
C ASN A 20 49.73 10.20 17.80
N SER A 21 48.40 10.25 17.74
CA SER A 21 47.57 10.93 18.75
C SER A 21 46.93 9.90 19.69
N VAL A 22 46.88 10.24 20.98
CA VAL A 22 46.29 9.40 22.05
C VAL A 22 44.79 9.20 21.77
N LYS A 23 44.44 8.16 21.02
CA LYS A 23 43.04 7.83 20.71
C LYS A 23 42.40 7.09 21.89
N ILE A 24 41.34 7.68 22.44
CA ILE A 24 40.47 7.05 23.43
C ILE A 24 39.77 5.87 22.77
N HIS A 25 40.13 4.65 23.17
CA HIS A 25 39.57 3.44 22.56
C HIS A 25 38.19 3.11 23.13
N THR A 26 37.23 2.85 22.23
CA THR A 26 35.93 2.32 22.63
C THR A 26 36.04 0.83 22.93
N LYS A 27 35.59 0.41 24.12
CA LYS A 27 35.52 -1.01 24.49
C LYS A 27 34.62 -1.76 23.49
N GLY A 28 35.10 -2.88 22.96
CA GLY A 28 34.37 -3.75 22.02
C GLY A 28 34.85 -3.69 20.57
N VAL A 29 35.82 -2.83 20.25
CA VAL A 29 36.46 -2.79 18.91
C VAL A 29 37.34 -4.02 18.73
N ASN A 30 37.15 -4.73 17.63
CA ASN A 30 37.90 -5.93 17.27
C ASN A 30 38.10 -5.97 15.75
N PHE A 31 38.54 -7.12 15.20
CA PHE A 31 38.73 -7.30 13.76
C PHE A 31 37.44 -7.16 12.94
N TYR A 32 36.29 -7.51 13.51
CA TYR A 32 35.00 -7.51 12.82
C TYR A 32 34.24 -6.19 12.97
N HIS A 33 34.44 -5.47 14.07
CA HIS A 33 33.66 -4.30 14.43
C HIS A 33 34.53 -3.07 14.69
N ASP A 34 34.27 -2.05 13.88
CA ASP A 34 34.86 -0.74 14.02
C ASP A 34 34.18 0.09 15.12
N GLU A 35 34.84 1.18 15.53
CA GLU A 35 34.34 2.11 16.57
C GLU A 35 32.90 2.60 16.28
N LYS A 36 32.58 2.85 15.00
CA LYS A 36 31.24 3.28 14.58
C LYS A 36 30.19 2.19 14.72
N GLU A 37 30.52 0.95 14.37
CA GLU A 37 29.61 -0.19 14.51
C GLU A 37 29.36 -0.53 15.97
N VAL A 38 30.42 -0.50 16.79
CA VAL A 38 30.32 -0.68 18.24
C VAL A 38 29.43 0.40 18.85
N ALA A 39 29.54 1.65 18.41
CA ALA A 39 28.66 2.73 18.87
C ALA A 39 27.20 2.50 18.46
N LEU A 40 26.94 2.05 17.23
CA LEU A 40 25.59 1.72 16.75
C LEU A 40 24.98 0.54 17.52
N ARG A 41 25.75 -0.53 17.75
CA ARG A 41 25.28 -1.68 18.55
C ARG A 41 25.01 -1.26 20.00
N LYS A 42 25.86 -0.42 20.59
CA LYS A 42 25.62 0.17 21.91
C LYS A 42 24.41 1.09 21.97
N MET A 43 24.01 1.72 20.86
CA MET A 43 22.76 2.47 20.80
C MET A 43 21.55 1.53 20.96
N ARG A 44 21.56 0.37 20.30
CA ARG A 44 20.44 -0.61 20.37
C ARG A 44 20.25 -1.21 21.76
N THR A 45 21.34 -1.50 22.47
CA THR A 45 21.30 -2.08 23.82
C THR A 45 21.36 -1.02 24.93
N GLY A 46 21.76 0.21 24.59
CA GLY A 46 21.95 1.31 25.52
C GLY A 46 20.68 2.15 25.71
N GLY A 47 20.84 3.31 26.35
CA GLY A 47 19.75 4.26 26.56
C GLY A 47 19.02 4.14 27.89
N GLN A 48 19.36 3.16 28.72
CA GLN A 48 18.84 3.08 30.09
C GLN A 48 19.53 4.09 31.02
N ALA A 49 18.80 4.53 32.05
CA ALA A 49 19.35 5.38 33.09
C ALA A 49 20.25 4.58 34.03
N ILE A 50 21.44 5.09 34.33
CA ILE A 50 22.37 4.47 35.28
C ILE A 50 21.99 4.93 36.68
N ARG A 51 21.81 3.98 37.60
CA ARG A 51 21.40 4.23 38.99
C ARG A 51 22.46 3.72 39.97
N ASP A 52 22.52 4.33 41.14
CA ASP A 52 23.28 3.79 42.27
C ASP A 52 22.53 2.61 42.93
N ARG A 53 23.15 1.99 43.95
CA ARG A 53 22.54 0.89 44.71
C ARG A 53 21.25 1.30 45.44
N ASN A 54 21.08 2.58 45.74
CA ASN A 54 19.92 3.15 46.41
C ASN A 54 18.81 3.56 45.42
N GLY A 55 19.00 3.31 44.11
CA GLY A 55 18.05 3.65 43.06
C GLY A 55 18.10 5.11 42.57
N LYS A 56 19.04 5.92 43.05
CA LYS A 56 19.22 7.31 42.60
C LYS A 56 19.87 7.33 41.21
N ILE A 57 19.28 8.09 40.29
CA ILE A 57 19.80 8.23 38.92
C ILE A 57 21.12 9.01 38.95
N LEU A 58 22.22 8.34 38.61
CA LEU A 58 23.56 8.92 38.42
C LEU A 58 23.70 9.54 37.03
N LYS A 59 23.19 8.83 36.00
CA LYS A 59 23.18 9.30 34.62
C LYS A 59 21.80 9.06 34.04
N ALA A 60 21.15 10.13 33.60
CA ALA A 60 19.87 10.02 32.91
C ALA A 60 20.02 9.19 31.63
N ALA A 61 18.91 8.57 31.22
CA ALA A 61 18.80 7.93 29.91
C ALA A 61 19.12 8.93 28.78
N ALA A 62 19.52 8.40 27.63
CA ALA A 62 19.79 9.21 26.44
C ALA A 62 18.54 10.05 26.10
N TYR A 63 18.74 11.34 25.78
CA TYR A 63 17.67 12.31 25.49
C TYR A 63 16.65 12.55 26.64
N GLN A 64 16.94 12.08 27.86
CA GLN A 64 16.09 12.30 29.04
C GLN A 64 16.80 13.10 30.14
N THR A 65 17.83 13.84 29.78
CA THR A 65 18.51 14.75 30.70
C THR A 65 17.55 15.81 31.20
N ARG A 66 17.21 15.73 32.49
CA ARG A 66 16.53 16.80 33.22
C ARG A 66 17.54 17.88 33.57
N LYS A 67 18.09 18.56 32.57
CA LYS A 67 18.79 19.82 32.85
C LYS A 67 17.77 20.76 33.50
N GLY A 68 18.18 21.44 34.58
CA GLY A 68 17.28 22.27 35.36
C GLY A 68 16.63 23.36 34.51
N HIS A 69 15.49 23.87 34.96
CA HIS A 69 14.71 24.99 34.39
C HIS A 69 15.51 26.28 34.03
N ASN A 70 16.82 26.31 34.27
CA ASN A 70 17.72 27.46 34.14
C ASN A 70 18.55 27.47 32.83
N GLU A 71 18.38 26.52 31.91
CA GLU A 71 18.95 26.66 30.56
C GLU A 71 18.16 27.73 29.80
N VAL A 72 18.64 28.97 29.84
CA VAL A 72 17.95 30.11 29.23
C VAL A 72 18.08 30.01 27.71
N ALA A 73 16.98 29.66 27.02
CA ALA A 73 16.91 29.71 25.57
C ALA A 73 16.88 31.18 25.11
N ARG A 74 18.06 31.76 24.83
CA ARG A 74 18.19 33.11 24.25
C ARG A 74 18.47 33.00 22.76
N VAL A 75 17.77 33.79 21.95
CA VAL A 75 18.10 34.01 20.54
C VAL A 75 18.92 35.29 20.47
N GLU A 76 20.14 35.20 19.97
CA GLU A 76 21.01 36.36 19.81
C GLU A 76 20.48 37.30 18.70
N PRO A 77 20.35 38.61 18.95
CA PRO A 77 19.96 39.56 17.91
C PRO A 77 21.05 39.62 16.83
N ASN A 78 20.68 39.28 15.60
CA ASN A 78 21.60 39.26 14.45
C ASN A 78 20.96 39.95 13.25
N ARG A 79 21.69 40.84 12.57
CA ARG A 79 21.20 41.51 11.35
C ARG A 79 20.88 40.52 10.22
N LYS A 80 21.54 39.36 10.22
CA LYS A 80 21.33 38.28 9.24
C LYS A 80 19.90 37.73 9.25
N TRP A 81 19.16 37.84 10.36
CA TRP A 81 17.75 37.40 10.43
C TRP A 81 16.83 38.19 9.51
N PHE A 82 17.19 39.43 9.19
CA PHE A 82 16.35 40.36 8.44
C PHE A 82 16.76 40.50 6.97
N GLY A 83 17.79 39.77 6.53
CA GLY A 83 18.20 39.72 5.12
C GLY A 83 17.41 38.65 4.35
N ASN A 84 17.22 38.86 3.05
CA ASN A 84 16.63 37.84 2.18
C ASN A 84 17.52 36.59 2.16
N THR A 85 16.96 35.43 2.51
CA THR A 85 17.70 34.16 2.59
C THR A 85 17.78 33.45 1.23
N HIS A 86 16.73 33.58 0.40
CA HIS A 86 16.67 33.03 -0.95
C HIS A 86 16.11 34.10 -1.90
N VAL A 87 16.88 34.45 -2.93
CA VAL A 87 16.48 35.37 -4.00
C VAL A 87 16.63 34.63 -5.32
N SER A 88 15.61 34.69 -6.19
CA SER A 88 15.63 34.12 -7.54
C SER A 88 15.34 35.23 -8.54
N THR A 89 16.03 35.24 -9.68
CA THR A 89 15.74 36.21 -10.75
C THR A 89 14.55 35.75 -11.58
N GLN A 90 13.83 36.69 -12.22
CA GLN A 90 12.66 36.36 -13.04
C GLN A 90 13.03 35.43 -14.20
N GLU A 91 14.15 35.66 -14.88
CA GLU A 91 14.64 34.82 -15.98
C GLU A 91 14.91 33.36 -15.54
N GLN A 92 15.46 33.18 -14.34
CA GLN A 92 15.69 31.85 -13.77
C GLN A 92 14.37 31.14 -13.44
N LEU A 93 13.36 31.87 -12.97
CA LEU A 93 12.04 31.32 -12.70
C LEU A 93 11.32 30.91 -13.99
N ASP A 94 11.43 31.72 -15.05
CA ASP A 94 10.80 31.41 -16.33
C ASP A 94 11.47 30.21 -17.00
N LEU A 95 12.80 30.12 -16.95
CA LEU A 95 13.54 28.94 -17.41
C LEU A 95 13.17 27.70 -16.59
N PHE A 96 13.06 27.84 -15.27
CA PHE A 96 12.66 26.75 -14.38
C PHE A 96 11.25 26.26 -14.68
N ARG A 97 10.30 27.17 -14.94
CA ARG A 97 8.92 26.82 -15.32
C ARG A 97 8.88 26.03 -16.63
N LYS A 98 9.56 26.51 -17.67
CA LYS A 98 9.62 25.82 -18.97
C LYS A 98 10.23 24.42 -18.86
N THR A 99 11.39 24.32 -18.21
CA THR A 99 12.09 23.04 -18.04
C THR A 99 11.33 22.05 -17.17
N MET A 100 10.55 22.53 -16.19
CA MET A 100 9.66 21.68 -15.40
C MET A 100 8.42 21.27 -16.18
N GLU A 101 7.80 22.15 -16.97
CA GLU A 101 6.62 21.83 -17.78
C GLU A 101 6.93 20.74 -18.82
N GLU A 102 8.10 20.80 -19.45
CA GLU A 102 8.58 19.77 -20.39
C GLU A 102 8.78 18.41 -19.70
N LYS A 103 9.30 18.40 -18.47
CA LYS A 103 9.70 17.16 -17.76
C LYS A 103 8.61 16.57 -16.87
N VAL A 104 7.71 17.38 -16.31
CA VAL A 104 6.62 16.92 -15.44
C VAL A 104 5.66 15.98 -16.18
N ASN A 105 5.54 16.15 -17.50
CA ASN A 105 4.68 15.30 -18.33
C ASN A 105 5.37 14.01 -18.80
N ASP A 106 6.69 13.88 -18.66
CA ASP A 106 7.41 12.65 -19.00
C ASP A 106 7.39 11.67 -17.82
N PRO A 107 6.69 10.52 -17.92
CA PRO A 107 6.55 9.54 -16.83
C PRO A 107 7.87 8.83 -16.49
N PHE A 108 8.87 8.87 -17.37
CA PHE A 108 10.18 8.24 -17.16
C PHE A 108 11.20 9.18 -16.51
N SER A 109 10.96 10.49 -16.57
CA SER A 109 11.85 11.47 -15.96
C SER A 109 11.58 11.61 -14.46
N ILE A 110 12.65 11.60 -13.67
CA ILE A 110 12.56 11.54 -12.21
C ILE A 110 13.25 12.75 -11.56
N LEU A 111 12.53 13.41 -10.65
CA LEU A 111 13.08 14.47 -9.80
C LEU A 111 13.78 13.89 -8.56
N LEU A 112 15.11 13.98 -8.51
CA LEU A 112 15.91 13.44 -7.40
C LEU A 112 15.97 14.37 -6.17
N LYS A 113 16.05 15.69 -6.37
CA LYS A 113 16.27 16.67 -5.28
C LYS A 113 15.18 17.73 -5.24
N THR A 114 14.06 17.39 -4.60
CA THR A 114 12.92 18.29 -4.45
C THR A 114 13.13 19.35 -3.36
N SER A 115 13.90 19.07 -2.31
CA SER A 115 14.04 19.93 -1.12
C SER A 115 14.72 21.28 -1.35
N LYS A 116 15.48 21.43 -2.43
CA LYS A 116 16.20 22.66 -2.77
C LYS A 116 15.50 23.50 -3.83
N LEU A 117 14.44 22.97 -4.45
CA LEU A 117 13.77 23.59 -5.58
C LEU A 117 12.49 24.31 -5.11
N PRO A 118 12.21 25.53 -5.59
CA PRO A 118 11.02 26.28 -5.23
C PRO A 118 9.79 25.77 -6.01
N LEU A 119 9.35 24.54 -5.72
CA LEU A 119 8.23 23.87 -6.41
C LEU A 119 6.90 24.63 -6.27
N SER A 120 6.73 25.44 -5.23
CA SER A 120 5.54 26.28 -5.03
C SER A 120 5.35 27.34 -6.12
N LEU A 121 6.42 27.71 -6.85
CA LEU A 121 6.39 28.74 -7.90
C LEU A 121 5.98 28.20 -9.27
N ILE A 122 5.71 26.90 -9.40
CA ILE A 122 5.32 26.24 -10.65
C ILE A 122 3.82 26.39 -10.90
N THR A 123 2.99 26.34 -9.86
CA THR A 123 1.53 26.40 -9.98
C THR A 123 1.06 27.85 -9.94
N ASP A 124 1.00 28.53 -11.10
CA ASP A 124 0.24 29.77 -11.19
C ASP A 124 -1.25 29.42 -11.02
N SER A 125 -1.91 29.99 -10.01
CA SER A 125 -3.32 29.81 -9.76
C SER A 125 -4.16 30.50 -10.84
N LYS A 126 -4.22 29.91 -12.04
CA LYS A 126 -5.17 30.30 -13.10
C LYS A 126 -6.57 29.83 -12.73
N LYS A 127 -7.14 30.37 -11.66
CA LYS A 127 -8.58 30.32 -11.42
C LYS A 127 -9.01 31.71 -11.00
N GLN A 128 -9.72 32.39 -11.90
CA GLN A 128 -10.63 33.46 -11.51
C GLN A 128 -11.62 32.82 -10.53
N GLY A 129 -11.36 32.99 -9.23
CA GLY A 129 -12.30 32.60 -8.20
C GLY A 129 -13.63 33.29 -8.50
N ARG A 130 -14.73 32.53 -8.49
CA ARG A 130 -16.06 33.14 -8.46
C ARG A 130 -16.04 34.25 -7.40
N MET A 131 -16.51 35.45 -7.77
CA MET A 131 -16.53 36.58 -6.82
C MET A 131 -17.14 36.13 -5.50
N HIS A 132 -16.50 36.45 -4.39
CA HIS A 132 -16.95 36.02 -3.07
C HIS A 132 -18.22 36.80 -2.69
N LEU A 133 -19.40 36.28 -3.09
CA LEU A 133 -20.69 36.98 -2.96
C LEU A 133 -20.99 37.41 -1.51
N LEU A 134 -20.50 36.63 -0.53
CA LEU A 134 -20.62 36.88 0.91
C LEU A 134 -19.94 38.17 1.39
N GLU A 135 -18.93 38.67 0.66
CA GLU A 135 -18.33 39.98 0.94
C GLU A 135 -19.26 41.13 0.54
N THR A 136 -20.05 40.92 -0.51
CA THR A 136 -20.98 41.92 -1.04
C THR A 136 -22.37 41.85 -0.38
N GLU A 137 -22.85 40.65 -0.07
CA GLU A 137 -24.17 40.40 0.51
C GLU A 137 -24.08 39.29 1.56
N SER A 138 -24.21 39.66 2.83
CA SER A 138 -24.22 38.69 3.93
C SER A 138 -25.58 38.00 4.07
N PHE A 139 -25.62 36.79 4.66
CA PHE A 139 -26.88 36.03 4.81
C PHE A 139 -27.97 36.81 5.53
N SER A 140 -27.64 37.54 6.60
CA SER A 140 -28.61 38.36 7.35
C SER A 140 -29.16 39.53 6.51
N GLN A 141 -28.41 39.96 5.49
CA GLN A 141 -28.85 41.02 4.60
C GLN A 141 -29.76 40.50 3.46
N VAL A 142 -29.56 39.25 3.04
CA VAL A 142 -30.32 38.61 1.97
C VAL A 142 -31.59 37.94 2.50
N PHE A 143 -31.51 37.28 3.66
CA PHE A 143 -32.60 36.50 4.27
C PHE A 143 -32.75 36.82 5.78
N GLY A 144 -33.99 36.92 6.24
CA GLY A 144 -34.33 37.12 7.65
C GLY A 144 -35.34 38.26 7.89
N PRO A 145 -35.79 38.45 9.13
CA PRO A 145 -36.88 39.38 9.45
C PRO A 145 -36.54 40.86 9.21
N LYS A 146 -35.25 41.19 9.09
CA LYS A 146 -34.74 42.55 8.79
C LYS A 146 -33.90 42.61 7.50
N ALA A 147 -34.12 41.68 6.56
CA ALA A 147 -33.34 41.63 5.33
C ALA A 147 -33.60 42.87 4.44
N PRO A 148 -32.58 43.70 4.10
CA PRO A 148 -32.69 44.82 3.17
C PRO A 148 -32.91 44.42 1.70
N ARG A 149 -32.62 43.17 1.29
CA ARG A 149 -32.78 42.74 -0.11
C ARG A 149 -34.26 42.61 -0.47
N ARG A 150 -34.75 43.51 -1.34
CA ARG A 150 -36.15 43.55 -1.80
C ARG A 150 -36.37 42.98 -3.20
N LYS A 151 -35.34 42.90 -4.05
CA LYS A 151 -35.44 42.43 -5.44
C LYS A 151 -34.37 41.37 -5.74
N PRO A 152 -34.70 40.35 -6.55
CA PRO A 152 -33.72 39.39 -7.02
C PRO A 152 -32.80 40.02 -8.09
N LYS A 153 -31.53 39.61 -8.09
CA LYS A 153 -30.59 39.87 -9.18
C LYS A 153 -30.82 38.80 -10.25
N MET A 154 -31.64 39.12 -11.26
CA MET A 154 -31.92 38.23 -12.39
C MET A 154 -30.84 38.40 -13.47
N LYS A 155 -30.47 37.29 -14.13
CA LYS A 155 -29.58 37.30 -15.30
C LYS A 155 -30.34 37.39 -16.63
N VAL A 156 -31.56 37.90 -16.58
CA VAL A 156 -32.52 37.90 -17.68
C VAL A 156 -33.05 39.32 -17.84
N ALA A 157 -33.16 39.80 -19.08
CA ALA A 157 -33.58 41.16 -19.37
C ALA A 157 -35.08 41.27 -19.70
N SER A 158 -35.67 40.24 -20.32
CA SER A 158 -37.07 40.23 -20.77
C SER A 158 -37.89 39.08 -20.17
N MET A 159 -39.22 39.22 -20.18
CA MET A 159 -40.12 38.16 -19.74
C MET A 159 -40.05 36.94 -20.68
N ASP A 160 -39.89 37.18 -21.97
CA ASP A 160 -39.79 36.12 -22.98
C ASP A 160 -38.53 35.26 -22.79
N GLU A 161 -37.39 35.87 -22.46
CA GLU A 161 -36.17 35.14 -22.11
C GLU A 161 -36.32 34.31 -20.84
N LEU A 162 -37.13 34.77 -19.87
CA LEU A 162 -37.39 34.03 -18.65
C LEU A 162 -38.27 32.82 -18.94
N ALA A 163 -39.30 33.00 -19.78
CA ALA A 163 -40.17 31.93 -20.23
C ALA A 163 -39.38 30.86 -21.00
N ASN A 164 -38.53 31.26 -21.94
CA ASN A 164 -37.68 30.32 -22.69
C ASN A 164 -36.75 29.52 -21.78
N LYS A 165 -36.11 30.17 -20.79
CA LYS A 165 -35.28 29.47 -19.80
C LYS A 165 -36.07 28.53 -18.90
N ALA A 166 -37.32 28.87 -18.58
CA ALA A 166 -38.18 27.99 -17.79
C ALA A 166 -38.53 26.72 -18.59
N THR A 167 -38.89 26.88 -19.87
CA THR A 167 -39.14 25.76 -20.78
C THR A 167 -37.89 24.90 -20.96
N GLU A 168 -36.71 25.49 -21.17
CA GLU A 168 -35.44 24.77 -21.26
C GLU A 168 -35.13 23.97 -19.98
N LEU A 169 -35.40 24.53 -18.80
CA LEU A 169 -35.19 23.84 -17.52
C LEU A 169 -36.17 22.68 -17.32
N GLU A 170 -37.42 22.83 -17.76
CA GLU A 170 -38.43 21.79 -17.71
C GLU A 170 -38.09 20.64 -18.67
N GLU A 171 -37.67 20.95 -19.90
CA GLU A 171 -37.22 19.95 -20.88
C GLU A 171 -35.96 19.20 -20.41
N ASN A 172 -35.05 19.89 -19.71
CA ASN A 172 -33.84 19.28 -19.15
C ASN A 172 -34.07 18.57 -17.80
N TYR A 173 -35.24 18.73 -17.18
CA TYR A 173 -35.52 18.12 -15.89
C TYR A 173 -35.78 16.62 -16.07
N GLN A 174 -34.99 15.81 -15.38
CA GLN A 174 -35.10 14.36 -15.40
C GLN A 174 -35.49 13.87 -14.02
N VAL A 175 -36.71 13.31 -13.91
CA VAL A 175 -37.31 12.80 -12.67
C VAL A 175 -36.38 11.78 -11.99
N GLU A 176 -35.75 10.90 -12.75
CA GLU A 176 -34.83 9.87 -12.24
C GLU A 176 -33.58 10.44 -11.56
N LYS A 177 -33.15 11.65 -11.93
CA LYS A 177 -31.98 12.32 -11.34
C LYS A 177 -32.33 13.18 -10.14
N ASP A 178 -33.61 13.33 -9.83
CA ASP A 178 -34.06 14.14 -8.71
C ASP A 178 -34.01 13.34 -7.40
N SER A 179 -32.87 13.47 -6.70
CA SER A 179 -32.65 12.90 -5.36
C SER A 179 -33.64 13.36 -4.28
N GLY A 180 -34.44 14.39 -4.54
CA GLY A 180 -35.47 14.89 -3.63
C GLY A 180 -36.79 14.12 -3.69
N LEU A 181 -37.04 13.37 -4.77
CA LEU A 181 -38.19 12.48 -4.89
C LEU A 181 -37.92 11.21 -4.09
N LYS A 182 -38.44 11.16 -2.87
CA LYS A 182 -38.50 9.91 -2.11
C LYS A 182 -39.64 9.07 -2.68
N GLY A 183 -39.30 8.05 -3.46
CA GLY A 183 -40.26 7.01 -3.80
C GLY A 183 -40.80 6.34 -2.53
N GLU A 184 -42.10 6.05 -2.50
CA GLU A 184 -42.69 5.19 -1.48
C GLU A 184 -42.32 3.74 -1.82
N GLU A 185 -41.07 3.35 -1.56
CA GLU A 185 -40.68 1.93 -1.66
C GLU A 185 -41.27 1.18 -0.45
N GLU A 186 -42.25 0.31 -0.70
CA GLU A 186 -42.88 -0.55 0.33
C GLU A 186 -41.87 -1.54 0.96
N PHE A 187 -40.75 -1.80 0.29
CA PHE A 187 -39.71 -2.73 0.71
C PHE A 187 -38.37 -2.03 0.83
N SER A 188 -37.69 -2.22 1.98
CA SER A 188 -36.32 -1.78 2.16
C SER A 188 -35.33 -2.80 1.64
N THR A 189 -34.29 -2.36 0.94
CA THR A 189 -33.13 -3.20 0.64
C THR A 189 -32.49 -3.76 1.90
N LEU A 190 -31.99 -4.99 1.82
CA LEU A 190 -31.28 -5.62 2.93
C LEU A 190 -29.97 -4.86 3.22
N VAL A 191 -29.56 -4.88 4.49
CA VAL A 191 -28.31 -4.22 4.91
C VAL A 191 -27.12 -4.98 4.34
N SER A 192 -26.24 -4.25 3.64
CA SER A 192 -24.96 -4.76 3.14
C SER A 192 -24.14 -5.43 4.25
N GLU A 193 -23.57 -6.60 3.93
CA GLU A 193 -22.82 -7.39 4.89
C GLU A 193 -21.50 -6.70 5.31
N PRO A 194 -21.10 -6.81 6.60
CA PRO A 194 -19.85 -6.22 7.09
C PRO A 194 -18.60 -6.86 6.48
N ILE A 195 -18.72 -7.99 5.77
CA ILE A 195 -17.60 -8.64 5.10
C ILE A 195 -17.11 -7.84 3.89
N PHE A 196 -17.99 -7.12 3.18
CA PHE A 196 -17.60 -6.30 2.03
C PHE A 196 -16.77 -5.06 2.44
N GLN A 197 -16.80 -4.70 3.72
CA GLN A 197 -15.95 -3.65 4.29
C GLN A 197 -14.53 -4.15 4.65
N LYS A 198 -14.21 -5.43 4.42
CA LYS A 198 -12.84 -5.95 4.59
C LYS A 198 -11.89 -5.25 3.60
N GLY A 199 -10.69 -4.92 4.06
CA GLY A 199 -9.74 -4.10 3.28
C GLY A 199 -9.91 -2.59 3.46
N GLN A 200 -11.04 -2.12 4.00
CA GLN A 200 -11.32 -0.70 4.29
C GLN A 200 -11.08 -0.32 5.76
N SER A 201 -10.60 -1.25 6.58
CA SER A 201 -10.40 -1.03 8.01
C SER A 201 -9.34 0.05 8.28
N LYS A 202 -9.61 0.94 9.25
CA LYS A 202 -8.64 1.92 9.76
C LYS A 202 -7.29 1.30 10.11
N ARG A 203 -7.26 0.05 10.60
CA ARG A 203 -6.00 -0.64 10.90
C ARG A 203 -5.14 -0.84 9.66
N ILE A 204 -5.74 -1.32 8.57
CA ILE A 204 -5.05 -1.59 7.30
C ILE A 204 -4.63 -0.28 6.65
N TRP A 205 -5.53 0.72 6.67
CA TRP A 205 -5.22 2.06 6.16
C TRP A 205 -4.14 2.76 6.97
N ASN A 206 -4.05 2.52 8.28
CA ASN A 206 -2.93 3.00 9.09
C ASN A 206 -1.64 2.27 8.73
N GLU A 207 -1.66 0.96 8.50
CA GLU A 207 -0.44 0.26 8.05
C GLU A 207 0.07 0.75 6.68
N LEU A 208 -0.84 1.25 5.83
CA LEU A 208 -0.51 1.88 4.56
C LEU A 208 -0.07 3.34 4.69
N TYR A 209 -0.86 4.13 5.43
CA TYR A 209 -0.79 5.59 5.54
C TYR A 209 -0.73 6.09 6.97
N LYS A 210 0.04 7.18 7.10
CA LYS A 210 0.13 8.01 8.29
C LYS A 210 -1.17 8.76 8.53
N VAL A 211 -2.16 8.10 9.13
CA VAL A 211 -3.38 8.77 9.59
C VAL A 211 -3.53 8.60 11.10
N ASN A 212 -2.57 9.18 11.81
CA ASN A 212 -2.86 9.85 13.07
C ASN A 212 -1.93 11.06 13.26
N HIS A 213 -2.55 12.21 13.50
CA HIS A 213 -1.92 13.53 13.64
C HIS A 213 -0.93 13.66 14.82
N LEU A 214 -0.64 12.60 15.56
CA LEU A 214 0.32 12.61 16.65
C LEU A 214 0.89 11.21 16.91
N LYS A 215 2.23 11.17 16.98
CA LYS A 215 3.15 10.11 17.43
C LYS A 215 3.75 9.23 16.34
N LEU A 216 5.09 9.23 16.37
CA LEU A 216 6.01 8.35 15.66
C LEU A 216 5.46 6.93 15.60
N ASN A 217 5.36 6.37 14.39
CA ASN A 217 5.83 5.03 14.00
C ASN A 217 5.83 4.96 12.46
N GLU A 218 6.78 4.22 11.92
CA GLU A 218 7.07 4.06 10.49
C GLU A 218 5.97 3.28 9.76
N GLU A 219 5.58 3.72 8.56
CA GLU A 219 4.52 3.10 7.75
C GLU A 219 4.89 3.16 6.26
N VAL A 220 4.37 2.24 5.45
CA VAL A 220 5.05 1.81 4.22
C VAL A 220 5.21 2.92 3.19
N VAL A 221 4.17 3.73 2.96
CA VAL A 221 4.31 4.87 2.03
C VAL A 221 5.37 5.83 2.53
N ASP A 222 5.42 6.17 3.83
CA ASP A 222 6.38 7.11 4.44
C ASP A 222 7.81 6.55 4.48
N SER A 223 7.92 5.26 4.77
CA SER A 223 9.19 4.52 4.87
C SER A 223 9.79 4.14 3.52
N SER A 224 9.00 4.15 2.45
CA SER A 224 9.44 3.82 1.09
C SER A 224 9.95 5.03 0.32
N ASP A 225 11.03 4.81 -0.44
CA ASP A 225 11.53 5.75 -1.45
C ASP A 225 10.93 5.46 -2.84
N VAL A 226 10.70 4.17 -3.11
CA VAL A 226 10.08 3.66 -4.33
C VAL A 226 8.84 2.85 -3.93
N ILE A 227 7.72 3.11 -4.58
CA ILE A 227 6.43 2.45 -4.37
C ILE A 227 6.10 1.67 -5.63
N ILE A 228 5.89 0.36 -5.47
CA ILE A 228 5.46 -0.54 -6.52
C ILE A 228 3.98 -0.83 -6.33
N HIS A 229 3.17 -0.42 -7.28
CA HIS A 229 1.75 -0.75 -7.35
C HIS A 229 1.57 -2.04 -8.15
N VAL A 230 1.18 -3.11 -7.44
CA VAL A 230 0.95 -4.42 -8.03
C VAL A 230 -0.51 -4.52 -8.47
N LEU A 231 -0.70 -4.73 -9.77
CA LEU A 231 -1.98 -4.86 -10.45
C LEU A 231 -2.16 -6.30 -10.96
N ASP A 232 -3.40 -6.77 -11.08
CA ASP A 232 -3.73 -8.07 -11.69
C ASP A 232 -3.88 -7.89 -13.21
N ALA A 233 -3.13 -8.64 -14.02
CA ALA A 233 -3.12 -8.51 -15.47
C ALA A 233 -4.48 -8.80 -16.13
N ARG A 234 -5.37 -9.53 -15.45
CA ARG A 234 -6.73 -9.84 -15.95
C ARG A 234 -7.64 -8.61 -15.97
N ASP A 235 -7.51 -7.74 -14.98
CA ASP A 235 -8.25 -6.48 -14.87
C ASP A 235 -7.39 -5.41 -14.15
N PRO A 236 -6.44 -4.79 -14.89
CA PRO A 236 -5.53 -3.81 -14.29
C PRO A 236 -6.25 -2.56 -13.78
N ILE A 237 -7.28 -2.09 -14.51
CA ILE A 237 -8.02 -0.88 -14.15
C ILE A 237 -8.89 -1.10 -12.92
N GLY A 238 -9.57 -2.25 -12.83
CA GLY A 238 -10.40 -2.57 -11.66
C GLY A 238 -9.59 -2.83 -10.39
N THR A 239 -8.33 -3.27 -10.51
CA THR A 239 -7.40 -3.47 -9.39
C THR A 239 -6.50 -2.26 -9.11
N ARG A 240 -6.73 -1.14 -9.79
CA ARG A 240 -5.96 0.11 -9.62
C ARG A 240 -6.54 1.01 -8.54
N CYS A 241 -5.71 1.38 -7.57
CA CYS A 241 -6.04 2.32 -6.50
C CYS A 241 -5.77 3.79 -6.86
N LEU A 242 -6.61 4.42 -7.68
CA LEU A 242 -6.44 5.82 -8.09
C LEU A 242 -6.37 6.84 -6.92
N ALA A 243 -7.06 6.55 -5.82
CA ALA A 243 -7.02 7.41 -4.63
C ALA A 243 -5.61 7.50 -4.04
N VAL A 244 -4.86 6.39 -4.07
CA VAL A 244 -3.50 6.31 -3.53
C VAL A 244 -2.51 7.04 -4.42
N GLU A 245 -2.66 6.88 -5.72
CA GLU A 245 -1.83 7.55 -6.72
C GLU A 245 -1.99 9.08 -6.63
N LYS A 246 -3.25 9.55 -6.57
CA LYS A 246 -3.56 10.98 -6.37
C LYS A 246 -3.00 11.52 -5.06
N TYR A 247 -2.98 10.71 -4.00
CA TYR A 247 -2.38 11.09 -2.72
C TYR A 247 -0.85 11.22 -2.85
N ILE A 248 -0.18 10.23 -3.43
CA ILE A 248 1.28 10.25 -3.62
C ILE A 248 1.71 11.44 -4.48
N GLN A 249 0.99 11.69 -5.59
CA GLN A 249 1.29 12.81 -6.49
C GLN A 249 1.17 14.18 -5.80
N LYS A 250 0.21 14.34 -4.87
CA LYS A 250 -0.02 15.60 -4.16
C LYS A 250 0.88 15.78 -2.94
N GLU A 251 0.95 14.78 -2.08
CA GLU A 251 1.60 14.87 -0.76
C GLU A 251 3.07 14.43 -0.79
N ALA A 252 3.43 13.51 -1.70
CA ALA A 252 4.76 12.90 -1.73
C ALA A 252 5.36 12.79 -3.15
N PRO A 253 5.52 13.91 -3.89
CA PRO A 253 6.04 13.89 -5.27
C PRO A 253 7.52 13.45 -5.38
N HIS A 254 8.23 13.31 -4.26
CA HIS A 254 9.61 12.85 -4.22
C HIS A 254 9.73 11.31 -4.21
N LYS A 255 8.61 10.60 -4.10
CA LYS A 255 8.55 9.13 -4.12
C LYS A 255 8.29 8.66 -5.54
N HIS A 256 8.94 7.57 -5.92
CA HIS A 256 8.83 7.02 -7.28
C HIS A 256 7.71 6.00 -7.33
N LEU A 257 6.76 6.13 -8.26
CA LEU A 257 5.67 5.19 -8.44
C LEU A 257 5.92 4.34 -9.69
N LEU A 258 5.90 3.02 -9.52
CA LEU A 258 6.05 2.01 -10.58
C LEU A 258 4.82 1.11 -10.60
N PHE A 259 4.39 0.68 -11.78
CA PHE A 259 3.38 -0.37 -11.93
C PHE A 259 4.01 -1.73 -12.24
N VAL A 260 3.50 -2.76 -11.59
CA VAL A 260 3.83 -4.15 -11.89
C VAL A 260 2.54 -4.90 -12.21
N LEU A 261 2.39 -5.29 -13.48
CA LEU A 261 1.32 -6.17 -13.92
C LEU A 261 1.71 -7.61 -13.57
N ASN A 262 1.03 -8.21 -12.61
CA ASN A 262 1.30 -9.57 -12.17
C ASN A 262 0.22 -10.54 -12.69
N LYS A 263 0.53 -11.84 -12.67
CA LYS A 263 -0.32 -12.92 -13.23
C LYS A 263 -0.48 -12.89 -14.75
N CYS A 264 0.58 -12.49 -15.45
CA CYS A 264 0.61 -12.50 -16.92
C CYS A 264 0.46 -13.90 -17.53
N ASP A 265 0.57 -14.97 -16.73
CA ASP A 265 0.32 -16.36 -17.15
C ASP A 265 -1.16 -16.68 -17.38
N LEU A 266 -2.07 -15.92 -16.77
CA LEU A 266 -3.52 -16.12 -16.86
C LEU A 266 -4.18 -15.38 -18.03
N VAL A 267 -3.38 -14.72 -18.87
CA VAL A 267 -3.85 -13.79 -19.90
C VAL A 267 -3.02 -13.99 -21.17
N PRO A 268 -3.59 -13.82 -22.38
CA PRO A 268 -2.80 -13.90 -23.61
C PRO A 268 -1.64 -12.89 -23.63
N THR A 269 -0.56 -13.25 -24.33
CA THR A 269 0.67 -12.43 -24.40
C THR A 269 0.43 -11.05 -25.00
N TRP A 270 -0.41 -10.96 -26.04
CA TRP A 270 -0.75 -9.69 -26.70
C TRP A 270 -1.47 -8.72 -25.78
N VAL A 271 -2.38 -9.22 -24.94
CA VAL A 271 -3.12 -8.41 -23.96
C VAL A 271 -2.17 -7.83 -22.92
N THR A 272 -1.22 -8.64 -22.42
CA THR A 272 -0.19 -8.16 -21.49
C THR A 272 0.64 -7.05 -22.12
N ALA A 273 1.12 -7.24 -23.36
CA ALA A 273 1.89 -6.24 -24.07
C ALA A 273 1.10 -4.93 -24.30
N ALA A 274 -0.18 -5.05 -24.68
CA ALA A 274 -1.06 -3.91 -24.89
C ALA A 274 -1.35 -3.14 -23.58
N TRP A 275 -1.56 -3.84 -22.46
CA TRP A 275 -1.71 -3.19 -21.16
C TRP A 275 -0.44 -2.49 -20.69
N VAL A 276 0.74 -3.11 -20.89
CA VAL A 276 2.03 -2.45 -20.61
C VAL A 276 2.15 -1.17 -21.44
N LYS A 277 1.84 -1.21 -22.74
CA LYS A 277 1.88 -0.02 -23.62
C LYS A 277 0.94 1.09 -23.14
N THR A 278 -0.28 0.75 -22.75
CA THR A 278 -1.28 1.72 -22.27
C THR A 278 -0.87 2.34 -20.95
N LEU A 279 -0.46 1.54 -19.96
CA LEU A 279 -0.09 2.02 -18.63
C LEU A 279 1.26 2.74 -18.61
N SER A 280 2.19 2.37 -19.49
CA SER A 280 3.49 3.04 -19.64
C SER A 280 3.39 4.52 -20.02
N LYS A 281 2.25 4.96 -20.56
CA LYS A 281 1.98 6.37 -20.84
C LYS A 281 1.86 7.21 -19.56
N GLU A 282 1.48 6.60 -18.45
CA GLU A 282 1.27 7.28 -17.18
C GLU A 282 2.38 7.01 -16.18
N TYR A 283 2.78 5.75 -16.02
CA TYR A 283 3.85 5.34 -15.11
C TYR A 283 4.66 4.19 -15.72
N PRO A 284 5.98 4.11 -15.44
CA PRO A 284 6.77 2.96 -15.86
C PRO A 284 6.09 1.66 -15.41
N THR A 285 5.89 0.72 -16.33
CA THR A 285 5.11 -0.49 -16.10
C THR A 285 5.92 -1.72 -16.50
N ILE A 286 5.96 -2.73 -15.63
CA ILE A 286 6.67 -4.00 -15.85
C ILE A 286 5.66 -5.15 -15.82
N ALA A 287 5.71 -6.04 -16.81
CA ALA A 287 4.99 -7.31 -16.73
C ALA A 287 5.78 -8.33 -15.89
N PHE A 288 5.07 -9.12 -15.10
CA PHE A 288 5.64 -10.04 -14.12
C PHE A 288 4.81 -11.32 -13.98
N HIS A 289 5.50 -12.45 -13.86
CA HIS A 289 4.91 -13.69 -13.40
C HIS A 289 5.67 -14.20 -12.18
N ALA A 290 4.97 -14.23 -11.04
CA ALA A 290 5.55 -14.60 -9.76
C ALA A 290 5.54 -16.12 -9.55
N SER A 291 6.70 -16.73 -9.73
CA SER A 291 6.97 -18.14 -9.44
C SER A 291 8.42 -18.29 -9.00
N ILE A 292 8.70 -19.16 -8.04
CA ILE A 292 10.07 -19.37 -7.52
C ILE A 292 10.96 -20.02 -8.59
N ASN A 293 10.40 -20.95 -9.36
CA ASN A 293 11.16 -21.77 -10.30
C ASN A 293 11.14 -21.20 -11.73
N ASN A 294 9.98 -20.71 -12.17
CA ASN A 294 9.79 -20.24 -13.55
C ASN A 294 9.19 -18.82 -13.54
N SER A 295 10.01 -17.81 -13.21
CA SER A 295 9.58 -16.42 -13.13
C SER A 295 9.73 -15.69 -14.46
N PHE A 296 8.82 -14.76 -14.76
CA PHE A 296 8.98 -13.77 -15.83
C PHE A 296 9.13 -12.36 -15.23
N GLY A 297 9.97 -11.51 -15.82
CA GLY A 297 10.15 -10.11 -15.40
C GLY A 297 11.05 -9.88 -14.18
N LYS A 298 11.59 -10.95 -13.55
CA LYS A 298 12.51 -10.86 -12.39
C LYS A 298 13.75 -10.00 -12.68
N GLY A 299 14.44 -10.26 -13.78
CA GLY A 299 15.65 -9.52 -14.18
C GLY A 299 15.38 -8.03 -14.42
N ALA A 300 14.30 -7.73 -15.17
CA ALA A 300 13.85 -6.37 -15.46
C ALA A 300 13.58 -5.56 -14.17
N LEU A 301 12.85 -6.15 -13.22
CA LEU A 301 12.54 -5.47 -11.96
C LEU A 301 13.79 -5.23 -11.10
N ILE A 302 14.71 -6.21 -11.04
CA ILE A 302 15.98 -6.03 -10.33
C ILE A 302 16.83 -4.95 -10.97
N GLN A 303 16.92 -4.90 -12.30
CA GLN A 303 17.67 -3.88 -13.03
C GLN A 303 17.13 -2.48 -12.73
N LEU A 304 15.80 -2.31 -12.76
CA LEU A 304 15.16 -1.05 -12.43
C LEU A 304 15.44 -0.62 -10.98
N LEU A 305 15.32 -1.54 -10.02
CA LEU A 305 15.64 -1.24 -8.62
C LEU A 305 17.12 -0.88 -8.41
N ARG A 306 18.04 -1.48 -9.17
CA ARG A 306 19.46 -1.10 -9.16
C ARG A 306 19.69 0.29 -9.74
N GLN A 307 18.96 0.70 -10.77
CA GLN A 307 19.02 2.06 -11.31
C GLN A 307 18.57 3.06 -10.24
N TYR A 308 17.43 2.84 -9.58
CA TYR A 308 17.00 3.67 -8.44
C TYR A 308 18.04 3.67 -7.31
N SER A 309 18.68 2.53 -7.04
CA SER A 309 19.81 2.44 -6.09
C SER A 309 20.98 3.34 -6.43
N ARG A 310 21.33 3.43 -7.72
CA ARG A 310 22.40 4.31 -8.20
C ARG A 310 22.02 5.78 -8.12
N HIS A 311 20.77 6.12 -8.45
CA HIS A 311 20.27 7.50 -8.43
C HIS A 311 20.21 8.09 -7.01
N HIS A 312 19.83 7.30 -6.00
CA HIS A 312 19.86 7.71 -4.59
C HIS A 312 21.18 7.33 -3.91
N SER A 313 22.30 7.76 -4.50
CA SER A 313 23.67 7.55 -3.96
C SER A 313 23.94 8.22 -2.62
N ASP A 314 23.17 9.26 -2.29
CA ASP A 314 23.21 9.98 -1.02
C ASP A 314 22.64 9.15 0.14
N LYS A 315 21.71 8.23 -0.16
CA LYS A 315 21.12 7.32 0.82
C LYS A 315 21.94 6.04 0.94
N LYS A 316 22.21 5.66 2.18
CA LYS A 316 22.90 4.40 2.51
C LYS A 316 22.12 3.17 2.06
N GLN A 317 20.79 3.24 2.12
CA GLN A 317 19.88 2.17 1.76
C GLN A 317 18.60 2.76 1.17
N ILE A 318 17.89 1.95 0.39
CA ILE A 318 16.62 2.29 -0.22
C ILE A 318 15.57 1.29 0.20
N SER A 319 14.38 1.81 0.49
CA SER A 319 13.21 1.02 0.82
C SER A 319 12.20 1.04 -0.33
N VAL A 320 11.72 -0.14 -0.71
CA VAL A 320 10.77 -0.37 -1.80
C VAL A 320 9.48 -0.94 -1.22
N GLY A 321 8.38 -0.18 -1.27
CA GLY A 321 7.09 -0.61 -0.74
C GLY A 321 6.20 -1.24 -1.82
N PHE A 322 5.57 -2.39 -1.51
CA PHE A 322 4.58 -3.02 -2.40
C PHE A 322 3.16 -2.67 -1.95
N ILE A 323 2.39 -2.03 -2.82
CA ILE A 323 0.98 -1.66 -2.60
C ILE A 323 0.07 -2.32 -3.65
N GLY A 324 -1.23 -2.45 -3.35
CA GLY A 324 -2.22 -2.96 -4.29
C GLY A 324 -3.33 -3.78 -3.62
N TYR A 325 -4.32 -4.20 -4.41
CA TYR A 325 -5.46 -4.98 -3.94
C TYR A 325 -5.05 -6.31 -3.26
N PRO A 326 -5.87 -6.89 -2.37
CA PRO A 326 -5.69 -8.27 -1.92
C PRO A 326 -5.55 -9.23 -3.10
N ASN A 327 -4.82 -10.33 -2.92
CA ASN A 327 -4.64 -11.39 -3.94
C ASN A 327 -4.03 -10.97 -5.29
N THR A 328 -3.48 -9.75 -5.44
CA THR A 328 -2.71 -9.35 -6.64
C THR A 328 -1.33 -10.02 -6.72
N GLY A 329 -0.84 -10.60 -5.62
CA GLY A 329 0.42 -11.35 -5.58
C GLY A 329 1.66 -10.60 -5.07
N LYS A 330 1.48 -9.52 -4.28
CA LYS A 330 2.56 -8.75 -3.63
C LYS A 330 3.62 -9.64 -2.96
N SER A 331 3.19 -10.47 -2.00
CA SER A 331 4.07 -11.39 -1.26
C SER A 331 4.72 -12.44 -2.16
N SER A 332 4.04 -12.89 -3.23
CA SER A 332 4.58 -13.83 -4.21
C SER A 332 5.70 -13.22 -5.05
N ILE A 333 5.58 -11.93 -5.43
CA ILE A 333 6.64 -11.19 -6.13
C ILE A 333 7.88 -11.10 -5.24
N ILE A 334 7.71 -10.80 -3.96
CA ILE A 334 8.83 -10.72 -3.00
C ILE A 334 9.54 -12.07 -2.88
N ASN A 335 8.79 -13.16 -2.75
CA ASN A 335 9.36 -14.51 -2.70
C ASN A 335 10.11 -14.87 -3.99
N THR A 336 9.60 -14.44 -5.14
CA THR A 336 10.24 -14.63 -6.45
C THR A 336 11.56 -13.85 -6.56
N LEU A 337 11.58 -12.59 -6.11
CA LEU A 337 12.79 -11.77 -6.05
C LEU A 337 13.85 -12.39 -5.13
N ARG A 338 13.42 -12.95 -3.98
CA ARG A 338 14.28 -13.66 -3.03
C ARG A 338 14.65 -15.08 -3.43
N ALA A 339 14.03 -15.65 -4.47
CA ALA A 339 14.11 -17.06 -4.83
C ALA A 339 13.84 -18.04 -3.66
N LYS A 340 13.09 -17.60 -2.65
CA LYS A 340 12.79 -18.34 -1.42
C LYS A 340 11.44 -17.91 -0.86
N SER A 341 10.73 -18.84 -0.22
CA SER A 341 9.50 -18.56 0.53
C SER A 341 9.81 -17.82 1.84
N VAL A 342 9.86 -16.48 1.78
CA VAL A 342 10.07 -15.61 2.94
C VAL A 342 8.73 -15.13 3.51
N CYS A 343 7.82 -14.67 2.65
CA CYS A 343 6.46 -14.30 3.02
C CYS A 343 5.52 -15.52 2.96
N SER A 344 4.57 -15.59 3.89
CA SER A 344 3.44 -16.51 3.81
C SER A 344 2.52 -16.14 2.64
N VAL A 345 2.22 -17.10 1.78
CA VAL A 345 1.35 -16.91 0.61
C VAL A 345 0.23 -17.95 0.63
N ALA A 346 -0.99 -17.50 0.33
CA ALA A 346 -2.18 -18.35 0.20
C ALA A 346 -3.11 -17.76 -0.86
N PRO A 347 -3.94 -18.58 -1.54
CA PRO A 347 -4.97 -18.10 -2.47
C PRO A 347 -6.18 -17.44 -1.78
N ILE A 348 -6.06 -17.17 -0.48
CA ILE A 348 -7.12 -16.63 0.37
C ILE A 348 -6.74 -15.19 0.74
N PRO A 349 -7.66 -14.22 0.65
CA PRO A 349 -7.35 -12.86 1.04
C PRO A 349 -7.09 -12.72 2.55
N GLY A 350 -6.23 -11.74 2.87
CA GLY A 350 -5.89 -11.38 4.24
C GLY A 350 -4.84 -12.26 4.91
N GLU A 351 -4.01 -12.95 4.13
CA GLU A 351 -2.86 -13.71 4.63
C GLU A 351 -1.82 -12.77 5.27
N THR A 352 -1.36 -11.78 4.50
CA THR A 352 -0.49 -10.71 5.01
C THR A 352 -1.33 -9.73 5.83
N LYS A 353 -1.12 -9.72 7.15
CA LYS A 353 -1.89 -8.89 8.08
C LYS A 353 -1.17 -7.66 8.57
N VAL A 354 0.16 -7.69 8.61
CA VAL A 354 1.05 -6.64 9.13
C VAL A 354 2.21 -6.52 8.14
N TRP A 355 2.74 -5.31 8.00
CA TRP A 355 3.88 -5.05 7.14
C TRP A 355 5.18 -5.63 7.71
N GLN A 356 6.12 -5.96 6.82
CA GLN A 356 7.40 -6.56 7.19
C GLN A 356 8.54 -6.08 6.28
N TYR A 357 9.73 -5.87 6.86
CA TYR A 357 10.96 -5.57 6.13
C TYR A 357 11.65 -6.86 5.69
N ILE A 358 11.99 -6.92 4.40
CA ILE A 358 12.71 -8.04 3.79
C ILE A 358 13.91 -7.47 3.06
N THR A 359 15.11 -7.90 3.41
CA THR A 359 16.31 -7.47 2.68
C THR A 359 16.31 -8.15 1.31
N LEU A 360 16.61 -7.45 0.21
CA LEU A 360 16.87 -8.10 -1.08
C LEU A 360 18.38 -8.14 -1.35
N MET A 361 19.03 -6.99 -1.20
CA MET A 361 20.47 -6.79 -1.26
C MET A 361 20.90 -5.97 -0.03
N LYS A 362 22.20 -5.86 0.26
CA LYS A 362 22.71 -5.03 1.38
C LYS A 362 22.17 -3.58 1.37
N ARG A 363 21.83 -3.06 0.18
CA ARG A 363 21.38 -1.69 -0.02
C ARG A 363 19.87 -1.54 -0.29
N ILE A 364 19.15 -2.62 -0.59
CA ILE A 364 17.74 -2.56 -1.01
C ILE A 364 16.90 -3.39 -0.04
N TYR A 365 15.94 -2.72 0.60
CA TYR A 365 14.94 -3.31 1.48
C TYR A 365 13.59 -3.30 0.77
N LEU A 366 12.87 -4.41 0.85
CA LEU A 366 11.50 -4.57 0.38
C LEU A 366 10.55 -4.49 1.58
N ILE A 367 9.39 -3.89 1.38
CA ILE A 367 8.33 -3.79 2.38
C ILE A 367 7.07 -4.44 1.82
N ASP A 368 6.63 -5.52 2.46
CA ASP A 368 5.36 -6.17 2.13
C ASP A 368 4.20 -5.49 2.89
N CYS A 369 3.09 -5.20 2.22
CA CYS A 369 1.90 -4.58 2.83
C CYS A 369 0.69 -5.51 2.76
N PRO A 370 -0.26 -5.38 3.71
CA PRO A 370 -1.60 -5.92 3.51
C PRO A 370 -2.26 -5.32 2.25
N GLY A 371 -3.18 -6.08 1.64
CA GLY A 371 -3.96 -5.57 0.52
C GLY A 371 -4.97 -4.50 0.95
N ILE A 372 -5.11 -3.47 0.12
CA ILE A 372 -5.99 -2.32 0.39
C ILE A 372 -7.14 -2.27 -0.60
N VAL A 373 -8.28 -1.75 -0.16
CA VAL A 373 -9.43 -1.50 -1.02
C VAL A 373 -9.95 -0.09 -0.70
N PRO A 374 -9.90 0.86 -1.65
CA PRO A 374 -10.49 2.18 -1.47
C PRO A 374 -12.02 2.06 -1.29
N PRO A 375 -12.62 2.77 -0.32
CA PRO A 375 -14.06 2.87 -0.22
C PRO A 375 -14.57 3.77 -1.35
N SER A 376 -15.03 3.16 -2.43
CA SER A 376 -15.66 3.84 -3.56
C SER A 376 -17.13 3.46 -3.60
N SER A 377 -18.02 4.46 -3.72
CA SER A 377 -19.47 4.26 -3.88
C SER A 377 -19.84 3.52 -5.15
N ASP A 378 -18.95 3.54 -6.14
CA ASP A 378 -19.24 3.08 -7.50
C ASP A 378 -18.95 1.58 -7.67
N GLN A 379 -18.38 0.92 -6.66
CA GLN A 379 -18.07 -0.52 -6.71
C GLN A 379 -19.23 -1.33 -6.17
N SER A 380 -19.75 -2.24 -7.00
CA SER A 380 -20.76 -3.21 -6.57
C SER A 380 -20.15 -4.26 -5.62
N GLU A 381 -20.97 -4.86 -4.77
CA GLU A 381 -20.57 -6.00 -3.92
C GLU A 381 -20.04 -7.17 -4.77
N THR A 382 -20.66 -7.40 -5.94
CA THR A 382 -20.22 -8.40 -6.91
C THR A 382 -18.79 -8.17 -7.38
N ASP A 383 -18.39 -6.91 -7.60
CA ASP A 383 -17.02 -6.56 -8.02
C ASP A 383 -16.01 -6.84 -6.92
N ILE A 384 -16.37 -6.56 -5.66
CA ILE A 384 -15.50 -6.82 -4.50
C ILE A 384 -15.25 -8.33 -4.36
N VAL A 385 -16.27 -9.16 -4.59
CA VAL A 385 -16.16 -10.63 -4.59
C VAL A 385 -15.29 -11.11 -5.75
N LEU A 386 -15.57 -10.68 -6.98
CA LEU A 386 -14.87 -11.14 -8.18
C LEU A 386 -13.40 -10.69 -8.23
N LYS A 387 -13.06 -9.58 -7.57
CA LYS A 387 -11.66 -9.14 -7.37
C LYS A 387 -10.91 -9.92 -6.28
N GLY A 388 -11.60 -10.77 -5.52
CA GLY A 388 -10.99 -11.63 -4.51
C GLY A 388 -10.59 -10.91 -3.23
N VAL A 389 -11.32 -9.85 -2.85
CA VAL A 389 -11.09 -9.10 -1.61
C VAL A 389 -11.60 -9.89 -0.40
N VAL A 390 -12.73 -10.58 -0.57
CA VAL A 390 -13.44 -11.30 0.50
C VAL A 390 -13.23 -12.80 0.40
N ARG A 391 -13.38 -13.48 1.52
CA ARG A 391 -13.38 -14.95 1.57
C ARG A 391 -14.76 -15.45 1.16
N VAL A 392 -14.80 -16.22 0.07
CA VAL A 392 -16.03 -16.73 -0.54
C VAL A 392 -16.82 -17.62 0.42
N GLU A 393 -16.14 -18.28 1.36
CA GLU A 393 -16.78 -19.17 2.35
C GLU A 393 -17.77 -18.44 3.26
N ASN A 394 -17.51 -17.16 3.52
CA ASN A 394 -18.25 -16.34 4.48
C ASN A 394 -19.38 -15.52 3.83
N VAL A 395 -19.54 -15.58 2.51
CA VAL A 395 -20.65 -14.93 1.79
C VAL A 395 -21.92 -15.77 2.01
N GLN A 396 -23.04 -15.13 2.36
CA GLN A 396 -24.30 -15.83 2.64
C GLN A 396 -24.98 -16.33 1.36
N MET A 397 -25.15 -15.46 0.37
CA MET A 397 -25.79 -15.76 -0.92
C MET A 397 -24.76 -15.68 -2.07
N PRO A 398 -23.92 -16.72 -2.27
CA PRO A 398 -22.91 -16.72 -3.32
C PRO A 398 -23.49 -16.86 -4.74
N GLU A 399 -24.74 -17.33 -4.87
CA GLU A 399 -25.44 -17.53 -6.14
C GLU A 399 -25.73 -16.22 -6.89
N ASP A 400 -26.01 -15.14 -6.16
CA ASP A 400 -26.30 -13.81 -6.72
C ASP A 400 -25.11 -13.19 -7.48
N HIS A 401 -23.89 -13.69 -7.24
CA HIS A 401 -22.67 -13.19 -7.88
C HIS A 401 -22.30 -13.96 -9.16
N ILE A 402 -22.97 -15.08 -9.44
CA ILE A 402 -22.71 -15.92 -10.62
C ILE A 402 -23.17 -15.27 -11.93
N PRO A 403 -24.32 -14.57 -12.01
CA PRO A 403 -24.73 -13.91 -13.26
C PRO A 403 -23.66 -12.98 -13.83
N ALA A 404 -23.06 -12.12 -12.99
CA ALA A 404 -21.99 -11.20 -13.39
C ALA A 404 -20.70 -11.93 -13.82
N LEU A 405 -20.45 -13.13 -13.29
CA LEU A 405 -19.34 -13.98 -13.72
C LEU A 405 -19.62 -14.57 -15.11
N LEU A 406 -20.82 -15.08 -15.35
CA LEU A 406 -21.22 -15.66 -16.64
C LEU A 406 -21.21 -14.60 -17.76
N GLU A 407 -21.57 -13.36 -17.46
CA GLU A 407 -21.49 -12.24 -18.43
C GLU A 407 -20.04 -11.91 -18.83
N ARG A 408 -19.10 -12.05 -17.89
CA ARG A 408 -17.67 -11.74 -18.12
C ARG A 408 -16.93 -12.83 -18.88
N VAL A 409 -17.38 -14.08 -18.77
CA VAL A 409 -16.67 -15.23 -19.33
C VAL A 409 -17.36 -15.69 -20.61
N LYS A 410 -16.58 -15.91 -21.67
CA LYS A 410 -17.12 -16.52 -22.88
C LYS A 410 -17.66 -17.93 -22.57
N PRO A 411 -18.87 -18.29 -22.99
CA PRO A 411 -19.48 -19.59 -22.68
C PRO A 411 -18.58 -20.79 -23.01
N VAL A 412 -17.82 -20.71 -24.11
CA VAL A 412 -16.90 -21.76 -24.55
C VAL A 412 -15.88 -22.16 -23.48
N TYR A 413 -15.36 -21.21 -22.68
CA TYR A 413 -14.41 -21.50 -21.60
C TYR A 413 -15.06 -22.28 -20.46
N LEU A 414 -16.31 -21.96 -20.12
CA LEU A 414 -17.08 -22.67 -19.09
C LEU A 414 -17.48 -24.06 -19.55
N GLN A 415 -17.85 -24.20 -20.84
CA GLN A 415 -18.13 -25.51 -21.46
C GLN A 415 -16.90 -26.41 -21.39
N ARG A 416 -15.70 -25.91 -21.71
CA ARG A 416 -14.45 -26.69 -21.60
C ARG A 416 -14.12 -27.07 -20.16
N THR A 417 -14.29 -26.14 -19.22
CA THR A 417 -13.89 -26.32 -17.81
C THR A 417 -14.81 -27.29 -17.06
N TYR A 418 -16.13 -27.16 -17.26
CA TYR A 418 -17.13 -27.95 -16.54
C TYR A 418 -17.76 -29.06 -17.39
N GLY A 419 -17.55 -29.06 -18.71
CA GLY A 419 -18.12 -30.02 -19.66
C GLY A 419 -19.65 -29.98 -19.70
N ILE A 420 -20.22 -28.77 -19.69
CA ILE A 420 -21.65 -28.50 -19.84
C ILE A 420 -21.84 -27.91 -21.24
N HIS A 421 -22.88 -28.30 -21.98
CA HIS A 421 -23.05 -27.88 -23.37
C HIS A 421 -23.79 -26.53 -23.49
N SER A 422 -24.90 -26.36 -22.79
CA SER A 422 -25.70 -25.14 -22.81
C SER A 422 -26.45 -24.97 -21.50
N TRP A 423 -26.75 -23.72 -21.17
CA TRP A 423 -27.56 -23.33 -20.03
C TRP A 423 -28.35 -22.08 -20.43
N ASP A 424 -29.56 -21.94 -19.89
CA ASP A 424 -30.39 -20.76 -20.12
C ASP A 424 -30.15 -19.72 -19.02
N ASP A 425 -30.27 -20.15 -17.76
CA ASP A 425 -30.09 -19.31 -16.58
C ASP A 425 -28.88 -19.72 -15.74
N HIS A 426 -28.41 -18.79 -14.90
CA HIS A 426 -27.36 -19.08 -13.92
C HIS A 426 -27.76 -20.21 -12.95
N ILE A 427 -29.04 -20.32 -12.58
CA ILE A 427 -29.57 -21.40 -11.73
C ILE A 427 -29.52 -22.75 -12.44
N ASP A 428 -29.86 -22.78 -13.74
CA ASP A 428 -29.78 -23.99 -14.55
C ASP A 428 -28.32 -24.45 -14.68
N PHE A 429 -27.41 -23.53 -15.00
CA PHE A 429 -25.97 -23.80 -15.03
C PHE A 429 -25.47 -24.40 -13.71
N LEU A 430 -25.78 -23.76 -12.57
CA LEU A 430 -25.40 -24.26 -11.25
C LEU A 430 -25.99 -25.65 -10.96
N SER A 431 -27.24 -25.89 -11.34
CA SER A 431 -27.93 -27.18 -11.17
C SER A 431 -27.27 -28.29 -11.98
N GLN A 432 -26.88 -28.00 -13.23
CA GLN A 432 -26.16 -28.95 -14.09
C GLN A 432 -24.76 -29.25 -13.53
N VAL A 433 -24.02 -28.23 -13.08
CA VAL A 433 -22.71 -28.43 -12.41
C VAL A 433 -22.88 -29.27 -11.14
N ALA A 434 -23.90 -29.00 -10.32
CA ALA A 434 -24.19 -29.73 -9.08
C ALA A 434 -24.43 -31.22 -9.33
N LYS A 435 -25.29 -31.55 -10.31
CA LYS A 435 -25.57 -32.93 -10.72
C LYS A 435 -24.32 -33.64 -11.23
N LYS A 436 -23.51 -32.97 -12.05
CA LYS A 436 -22.29 -33.55 -12.61
C LYS A 436 -21.20 -33.78 -11.56
N THR A 437 -21.07 -32.87 -10.59
CA THR A 437 -20.08 -32.98 -9.51
C THR A 437 -20.56 -33.83 -8.33
N GLY A 438 -21.82 -34.28 -8.34
CA GLY A 438 -22.42 -35.06 -7.24
C GLY A 438 -22.68 -34.25 -5.96
N LYS A 439 -22.68 -32.92 -6.05
CA LYS A 439 -22.95 -32.02 -4.92
C LYS A 439 -24.45 -31.80 -4.75
N LEU A 440 -25.12 -32.81 -4.21
CA LEU A 440 -26.55 -32.82 -3.98
C LEU A 440 -26.85 -32.85 -2.48
N LEU A 441 -27.89 -32.14 -2.08
CA LEU A 441 -28.49 -32.21 -0.75
C LEU A 441 -29.31 -33.49 -0.59
N LYS A 442 -29.74 -33.75 0.64
CA LYS A 442 -30.63 -34.86 0.95
C LYS A 442 -31.92 -34.73 0.12
N GLY A 443 -32.27 -35.79 -0.60
CA GLY A 443 -33.43 -35.78 -1.52
C GLY A 443 -33.05 -35.57 -2.99
N GLY A 444 -31.76 -35.38 -3.30
CA GLY A 444 -31.29 -35.22 -4.68
C GLY A 444 -31.40 -33.80 -5.22
N GLU A 445 -31.70 -32.82 -4.37
CA GLU A 445 -31.72 -31.40 -4.73
C GLU A 445 -30.30 -30.87 -4.95
N PRO A 446 -30.05 -30.05 -5.98
CA PRO A 446 -28.73 -29.47 -6.22
C PRO A 446 -28.34 -28.45 -5.15
N ASP A 447 -27.13 -28.57 -4.61
CA ASP A 447 -26.59 -27.59 -3.64
C ASP A 447 -25.99 -26.37 -4.38
N LEU A 448 -26.84 -25.38 -4.65
CA LEU A 448 -26.45 -24.15 -5.37
C LEU A 448 -25.39 -23.35 -4.61
N GLY A 449 -25.50 -23.26 -3.28
CA GLY A 449 -24.59 -22.47 -2.46
C GLY A 449 -23.15 -23.01 -2.49
N THR A 450 -22.97 -24.32 -2.27
CA THR A 450 -21.64 -24.94 -2.29
C THR A 450 -21.02 -24.95 -3.68
N VAL A 451 -21.82 -25.16 -4.72
CA VAL A 451 -21.36 -25.11 -6.11
C VAL A 451 -20.96 -23.69 -6.50
N SER A 452 -21.73 -22.68 -6.12
CA SER A 452 -21.39 -21.27 -6.36
C SER A 452 -20.07 -20.88 -5.69
N LYS A 453 -19.85 -21.29 -4.43
CA LYS A 453 -18.57 -21.08 -3.73
C LYS A 453 -17.40 -21.77 -4.44
N MET A 454 -17.62 -22.97 -4.98
CA MET A 454 -16.62 -23.70 -5.75
C MET A 454 -16.24 -22.93 -7.03
N ILE A 455 -17.23 -22.46 -7.78
CA ILE A 455 -17.02 -21.73 -9.04
C ILE A 455 -16.32 -20.39 -8.80
N LEU A 456 -16.74 -19.64 -7.78
CA LEU A 456 -16.09 -18.39 -7.38
C LEU A 456 -14.63 -18.61 -6.97
N ASN A 457 -14.33 -19.69 -6.25
CA ASN A 457 -12.94 -20.04 -5.92
C ASN A 457 -12.12 -20.45 -7.16
N ASP A 458 -12.72 -21.18 -8.10
CA ASP A 458 -12.09 -21.55 -9.37
C ASP A 458 -11.79 -20.30 -10.24
N TRP A 459 -12.68 -19.30 -10.22
CA TRP A 459 -12.49 -17.98 -10.82
C TRP A 459 -11.30 -17.22 -10.21
N LEU A 460 -11.24 -17.12 -8.88
CA LEU A 460 -10.17 -16.40 -8.19
C LEU A 460 -8.79 -17.04 -8.39
N ARG A 461 -8.75 -18.37 -8.51
CA ARG A 461 -7.53 -19.15 -8.77
C ARG A 461 -7.08 -19.09 -10.23
N GLY A 462 -7.90 -18.56 -11.14
CA GLY A 462 -7.58 -18.50 -12.56
C GLY A 462 -7.78 -19.81 -13.32
N LYS A 463 -8.57 -20.75 -12.77
CA LYS A 463 -8.94 -21.98 -13.49
C LYS A 463 -9.90 -21.69 -14.65
N ILE A 464 -10.74 -20.68 -14.47
CA ILE A 464 -11.60 -20.13 -15.53
C ILE A 464 -10.82 -18.99 -16.21
N PRO A 465 -10.44 -19.12 -17.50
CA PRO A 465 -9.77 -18.05 -18.23
C PRO A 465 -10.67 -16.83 -18.39
N PHE A 466 -10.12 -15.66 -18.08
CA PHE A 466 -10.79 -14.37 -18.24
C PHE A 466 -9.78 -13.23 -18.30
N PHE A 467 -10.04 -12.25 -19.16
CA PHE A 467 -9.32 -10.99 -19.21
C PHE A 467 -10.23 -9.87 -19.72
N VAL A 468 -9.99 -8.65 -19.25
CA VAL A 468 -10.59 -7.44 -19.80
C VAL A 468 -9.72 -6.99 -20.98
N ALA A 469 -10.36 -6.77 -22.13
CA ALA A 469 -9.68 -6.25 -23.31
C ALA A 469 -9.09 -4.86 -22.99
N PRO A 470 -7.81 -4.61 -23.33
CA PRO A 470 -7.25 -3.28 -23.22
C PRO A 470 -8.03 -2.34 -24.13
N PRO A 471 -8.12 -1.03 -23.80
CA PRO A 471 -8.69 -0.06 -24.73
C PRO A 471 -7.86 -0.10 -26.01
N THR A 472 -8.41 -0.72 -27.07
CA THR A 472 -7.75 -0.76 -28.37
C THR A 472 -7.66 0.67 -28.90
N PRO A 473 -6.55 1.07 -29.52
CA PRO A 473 -6.50 2.29 -30.31
C PRO A 473 -7.26 2.07 -31.62
N GLU A 474 -8.56 1.80 -31.55
CA GLU A 474 -9.42 1.77 -32.72
C GLU A 474 -9.89 3.21 -32.98
N HIS A 475 -9.40 3.77 -34.10
CA HIS A 475 -9.58 5.14 -34.60
C HIS A 475 -8.56 6.22 -34.18
N THR A 476 -7.26 5.92 -34.26
CA THR A 476 -6.34 6.94 -34.80
C THR A 476 -6.07 6.59 -36.25
N GLU A 477 -6.68 7.35 -37.15
CA GLU A 477 -6.32 7.42 -38.57
C GLU A 477 -4.80 7.41 -38.72
N ASN A 478 -4.31 6.63 -39.70
CA ASN A 478 -3.01 6.75 -40.35
C ASN A 478 -2.14 7.94 -39.88
N VAL A 479 -1.44 7.80 -38.74
CA VAL A 479 -0.23 8.59 -38.49
C VAL A 479 0.88 7.85 -39.21
N GLN A 480 0.95 8.08 -40.52
CA GLN A 480 2.17 7.85 -41.27
C GLN A 480 3.27 8.70 -40.62
N GLY A 481 4.22 8.04 -39.98
CA GLY A 481 5.55 8.59 -39.74
C GLY A 481 5.62 9.80 -38.79
N GLU A 482 5.44 9.57 -37.50
CA GLU A 482 6.30 10.25 -36.53
C GLU A 482 7.13 9.17 -35.85
N ASN A 483 8.45 9.24 -36.05
CA ASN A 483 9.41 8.46 -35.28
C ASN A 483 9.20 8.86 -33.81
N ASP A 484 8.48 8.02 -33.05
CA ASP A 484 8.52 8.10 -31.59
C ASP A 484 10.00 8.19 -31.20
N PRO A 485 10.44 9.24 -30.48
CA PRO A 485 11.84 9.37 -30.12
C PRO A 485 12.23 8.09 -29.38
N LYS A 486 13.17 7.33 -29.95
CA LYS A 486 13.75 6.13 -29.37
C LYS A 486 14.22 6.50 -27.95
N ASN A 487 13.37 6.27 -26.95
CA ASN A 487 13.74 6.42 -25.57
C ASN A 487 14.63 5.22 -25.24
N GLU A 488 15.95 5.43 -25.30
CA GLU A 488 17.01 4.44 -25.02
C GLU A 488 16.90 3.80 -23.62
N ASN A 489 15.95 4.22 -22.80
CA ASN A 489 15.74 3.78 -21.42
C ASN A 489 14.62 2.75 -21.23
N TYR A 490 14.01 2.23 -22.30
CA TYR A 490 12.99 1.18 -22.17
C TYR A 490 13.64 -0.15 -21.80
N ILE A 491 13.19 -0.78 -20.71
CA ILE A 491 13.59 -2.14 -20.38
C ILE A 491 12.82 -3.06 -21.32
N ASP A 492 13.49 -3.55 -22.36
CA ASP A 492 12.86 -4.44 -23.33
C ASP A 492 12.50 -5.78 -22.68
N GLN A 493 11.23 -6.16 -22.78
CA GLN A 493 10.72 -7.42 -22.25
C GLN A 493 10.30 -8.31 -23.41
N LYS A 494 10.92 -9.49 -23.51
CA LYS A 494 10.56 -10.51 -24.50
C LYS A 494 9.24 -11.18 -24.12
N PHE A 495 8.10 -10.57 -24.43
CA PHE A 495 6.76 -11.05 -24.07
C PHE A 495 6.43 -12.45 -24.62
N LYS A 496 7.10 -12.92 -25.68
CA LYS A 496 6.97 -14.29 -26.20
C LYS A 496 7.38 -15.36 -25.18
N ASN A 497 8.23 -15.02 -24.21
CA ASN A 497 8.74 -15.96 -23.20
C ASN A 497 7.86 -16.06 -21.95
N ILE A 498 6.67 -15.44 -21.95
CA ILE A 498 5.74 -15.55 -20.82
C ILE A 498 5.21 -17.00 -20.77
N PRO A 499 5.31 -17.69 -19.62
CA PRO A 499 4.72 -19.02 -19.46
C PRO A 499 3.21 -18.88 -19.29
N VAL A 500 2.45 -18.92 -20.38
CA VAL A 500 0.98 -18.90 -20.33
C VAL A 500 0.49 -20.26 -19.82
N SER A 501 -0.27 -20.25 -18.72
CA SER A 501 -0.75 -21.47 -18.05
C SER A 501 -2.12 -21.96 -18.55
N THR A 502 -2.83 -21.10 -19.28
CA THR A 502 -4.22 -21.32 -19.69
C THR A 502 -4.34 -21.43 -21.22
N ASP A 503 -5.16 -22.38 -21.67
CA ASP A 503 -5.42 -22.60 -23.09
C ASP A 503 -6.53 -21.68 -23.59
N PHE A 504 -6.16 -20.70 -24.42
CA PHE A 504 -7.11 -19.76 -25.04
C PHE A 504 -7.65 -20.30 -26.38
N ILE A 505 -8.80 -19.78 -26.80
CA ILE A 505 -9.37 -20.03 -28.12
C ILE A 505 -8.55 -19.25 -29.16
N GLN A 506 -8.44 -19.76 -30.40
CA GLN A 506 -7.67 -19.10 -31.48
C GLN A 506 -8.08 -17.65 -31.71
N GLU A 507 -9.37 -17.31 -31.59
CA GLU A 507 -9.88 -15.94 -31.69
C GLU A 507 -9.32 -14.99 -30.61
N ASP A 508 -8.98 -15.52 -29.42
CA ASP A 508 -8.42 -14.75 -28.30
C ASP A 508 -6.89 -14.71 -28.32
N VAL A 509 -6.26 -15.41 -29.27
CA VAL A 509 -4.81 -15.43 -29.46
C VAL A 509 -4.48 -14.61 -30.70
N MET A 510 -4.11 -13.34 -30.50
CA MET A 510 -3.55 -12.52 -31.56
C MET A 510 -2.04 -12.72 -31.65
N GLU A 511 -1.51 -12.87 -32.86
CA GLU A 511 -0.07 -12.86 -33.09
C GLU A 511 0.49 -11.46 -32.88
N LEU A 512 1.58 -11.37 -32.13
CA LEU A 512 2.32 -10.12 -31.93
C LEU A 512 3.14 -9.84 -33.20
N GLU A 513 2.76 -8.83 -33.99
CA GLU A 513 3.59 -8.35 -35.09
C GLU A 513 4.95 -7.84 -34.58
N GLU A 514 6.04 -8.28 -35.22
CA GLU A 514 7.43 -7.95 -34.86
C GLU A 514 7.80 -6.48 -35.16
N SER A 515 6.87 -5.68 -35.66
CA SER A 515 7.10 -4.36 -36.27
C SER A 515 7.23 -3.19 -35.28
N ASN A 516 7.08 -3.41 -33.97
CA ASN A 516 7.24 -2.36 -32.93
C ASN A 516 8.35 -2.64 -31.92
N ILE A 517 9.26 -3.57 -32.22
CA ILE A 517 10.45 -3.84 -31.41
C ILE A 517 11.64 -3.39 -32.26
N GLY A 518 12.33 -2.35 -31.79
CA GLY A 518 13.54 -1.87 -32.44
C GLY A 518 14.57 -2.99 -32.50
N ASN A 519 14.76 -3.59 -33.68
CA ASN A 519 16.01 -4.26 -34.02
C ASN A 519 17.09 -3.19 -34.11
N ASP A 520 17.84 -3.00 -33.03
CA ASP A 520 19.20 -2.46 -33.13
C ASP A 520 20.11 -3.19 -32.14
N LEU A 521 21.13 -3.81 -32.72
CA LEU A 521 22.20 -4.53 -32.05
C LEU A 521 23.02 -3.56 -31.20
N VAL A 522 22.83 -3.58 -29.88
CA VAL A 522 23.97 -3.41 -28.99
C VAL A 522 24.48 -4.81 -28.71
N GLN A 523 25.56 -5.19 -29.41
CA GLN A 523 26.45 -6.27 -28.97
C GLN A 523 27.12 -5.84 -27.65
N ASP A 524 26.35 -5.76 -26.58
CA ASP A 524 26.86 -6.23 -25.30
C ASP A 524 26.37 -7.66 -25.24
N GLU A 525 27.28 -8.60 -25.50
CA GLU A 525 27.10 -9.99 -25.10
C GLU A 525 26.80 -9.98 -23.61
N VAL A 526 25.51 -9.92 -23.25
CA VAL A 526 25.04 -10.42 -21.98
C VAL A 526 25.19 -11.92 -22.09
N LYS A 527 26.41 -12.39 -21.81
CA LYS A 527 26.58 -13.72 -21.28
C LYS A 527 25.52 -13.85 -20.18
N GLU A 528 24.69 -14.86 -20.28
CA GLU A 528 23.88 -15.39 -19.18
C GLU A 528 24.77 -15.97 -18.05
N ASP A 529 25.90 -15.32 -17.79
CA ASP A 529 26.83 -15.56 -16.69
C ASP A 529 26.76 -14.35 -15.73
N CYS A 530 25.56 -13.84 -15.46
CA CYS A 530 25.35 -13.29 -14.12
C CYS A 530 25.27 -14.52 -13.23
N ASP A 531 26.42 -14.96 -12.71
CA ASP A 531 26.51 -16.00 -11.69
C ASP A 531 25.57 -15.59 -10.55
N TRP A 532 24.37 -16.17 -10.54
CA TRP A 532 23.35 -15.85 -9.55
C TRP A 532 23.88 -16.18 -8.15
N ASP A 533 24.84 -17.11 -8.06
CA ASP A 533 25.55 -17.41 -6.82
C ASP A 533 26.45 -16.25 -6.37
N GLU A 534 26.93 -15.34 -7.23
CA GLU A 534 27.61 -14.11 -6.78
C GLU A 534 26.63 -13.06 -6.22
N ILE A 535 25.43 -12.95 -6.79
CA ILE A 535 24.37 -12.07 -6.26
C ILE A 535 23.86 -12.61 -4.90
N TYR A 536 23.83 -13.93 -4.72
CA TYR A 536 23.43 -14.58 -3.47
C TYR A 536 24.59 -14.85 -2.48
N LYS A 537 25.86 -14.85 -2.90
CA LYS A 537 27.04 -14.88 -1.99
C LYS A 537 27.10 -13.66 -1.09
N ASP A 538 26.60 -12.51 -1.56
CA ASP A 538 26.41 -11.31 -0.74
C ASP A 538 25.23 -11.42 0.26
N VAL A 539 24.38 -12.45 0.11
CA VAL A 539 23.20 -12.76 0.94
C VAL A 539 23.50 -13.85 1.98
N GLU A 540 24.49 -14.72 1.77
CA GLU A 540 24.95 -15.74 2.73
C GLU A 540 26.17 -15.31 3.58
N GLY A 541 26.25 -14.01 3.91
CA GLY A 541 27.21 -13.48 4.88
C GLY A 541 26.51 -13.05 6.17
N GLU A 542 26.81 -13.77 7.26
CA GLU A 542 26.29 -13.64 8.63
C GLU A 542 24.93 -14.30 8.90
N VAL A 543 25.00 -15.54 9.39
CA VAL A 543 24.02 -16.08 10.34
C VAL A 543 23.92 -15.08 11.49
N VAL A 544 22.81 -14.35 11.56
CA VAL A 544 22.42 -13.66 12.78
C VAL A 544 22.00 -14.76 13.74
N ASP A 545 22.84 -15.04 14.73
CA ASP A 545 22.50 -15.93 15.84
C ASP A 545 21.13 -15.53 16.40
N GLU A 546 20.16 -16.44 16.30
CA GLU A 546 18.99 -16.41 17.17
C GLU A 546 19.50 -16.38 18.62
N PRO A 547 18.88 -15.58 19.52
CA PRO A 547 19.28 -15.60 20.91
C PRO A 547 18.94 -16.98 21.50
N GLU A 548 19.98 -17.80 21.71
CA GLU A 548 19.90 -18.97 22.59
C GLU A 548 19.40 -18.50 23.96
N ILE A 549 18.20 -18.96 24.33
CA ILE A 549 17.73 -18.94 25.69
C ILE A 549 18.60 -19.95 26.45
N SER A 550 19.45 -19.45 27.33
CA SER A 550 20.26 -20.28 28.22
C SER A 550 19.37 -21.09 29.16
N GLU A 551 19.22 -22.39 28.89
CA GLU A 551 18.73 -23.38 29.86
C GLU A 551 19.86 -23.72 30.84
N ASP A 552 19.90 -23.01 31.97
CA ASP A 552 20.62 -23.47 33.16
C ASP A 552 19.64 -24.20 34.09
N ALA A 553 19.51 -25.51 33.90
CA ALA A 553 19.09 -26.44 34.97
C ALA A 553 19.62 -27.86 34.67
N GLN A 554 20.62 -28.28 35.45
CA GLN A 554 21.24 -29.62 35.36
C GLN A 554 20.29 -30.77 35.76
N PRO A 555 20.54 -32.00 35.27
CA PRO A 555 19.56 -33.08 35.27
C PRO A 555 19.62 -33.95 36.53
N ALA A 556 18.46 -34.23 37.13
CA ALA A 556 18.32 -35.23 38.18
C ALA A 556 17.91 -36.60 37.59
N LYS A 557 18.72 -37.62 37.91
CA LYS A 557 18.61 -39.02 37.49
C LYS A 557 17.28 -39.68 37.92
N LYS A 558 16.75 -40.51 37.02
CA LYS A 558 15.75 -41.55 37.31
C LYS A 558 16.31 -42.58 38.31
N GLN A 559 15.57 -42.86 39.37
CA GLN A 559 15.60 -44.17 40.05
C GLN A 559 14.17 -44.66 40.31
N LYS A 560 14.01 -45.96 40.03
CA LYS A 560 12.84 -46.82 40.22
C LYS A 560 12.37 -46.84 41.69
N LEU A 561 11.07 -47.00 41.92
CA LEU A 561 10.58 -48.04 42.83
C LEU A 561 9.13 -48.41 42.55
N GLU A 562 8.84 -49.68 42.81
CA GLU A 562 7.66 -50.44 42.46
C GLU A 562 6.48 -50.33 43.44
N LYS A 563 5.30 -50.66 42.91
CA LYS A 563 4.21 -51.49 43.46
C LYS A 563 3.45 -51.13 44.74
N SER A 564 2.15 -51.40 44.59
CA SER A 564 1.15 -51.84 45.59
C SER A 564 0.41 -50.68 46.29
N THR A 565 -0.91 -50.64 46.46
CA THR A 565 -1.92 -51.70 46.61
C THR A 565 -3.34 -51.21 46.27
N LYS A 566 -4.12 -52.09 45.61
CA LYS A 566 -5.58 -52.35 45.65
C LYS A 566 -6.49 -51.49 46.58
N ARG A 567 -7.64 -51.06 46.04
CA ARG A 567 -9.05 -51.52 46.37
C ARG A 567 -10.08 -50.66 45.60
N LYS A 568 -10.87 -51.28 44.70
CA LYS A 568 -12.35 -51.49 44.71
C LYS A 568 -13.20 -50.19 44.71
N LEU A 569 -13.85 -49.83 43.59
CA LEU A 569 -15.23 -50.17 43.16
C LEU A 569 -16.30 -49.62 44.13
N ASP A 570 -17.06 -48.61 43.69
CA ASP A 570 -18.53 -48.68 43.55
C ASP A 570 -19.11 -47.44 42.86
N GLU A 571 -20.17 -47.68 42.08
CA GLU A 571 -21.05 -46.75 41.38
C GLU A 571 -22.04 -46.07 42.34
N SER A 572 -22.38 -44.80 42.09
CA SER A 572 -23.75 -44.28 42.32
C SER A 572 -23.95 -42.95 41.62
N ILE A 573 -25.00 -42.91 40.80
CA ILE A 573 -25.67 -41.76 40.19
C ILE A 573 -26.34 -40.94 41.31
N ASP A 574 -26.22 -39.61 41.27
CA ASP A 574 -27.37 -38.69 41.42
C ASP A 574 -26.96 -37.22 41.23
N ASP A 575 -27.89 -36.49 40.62
CA ASP A 575 -27.90 -35.07 40.31
C ASP A 575 -27.78 -34.18 41.54
N ASP A 576 -27.03 -33.07 41.43
CA ASP A 576 -27.57 -31.74 41.80
C ASP A 576 -26.60 -30.58 41.51
N GLU A 577 -27.20 -29.49 41.08
CA GLU A 577 -26.59 -28.22 40.70
C GLU A 577 -25.65 -27.64 41.78
N SER A 578 -24.42 -27.30 41.41
CA SER A 578 -23.65 -26.29 42.17
C SER A 578 -22.76 -25.41 41.28
N LYS A 579 -23.06 -24.11 41.37
CA LYS A 579 -22.42 -22.99 40.66
C LYS A 579 -20.90 -22.96 40.89
N ILE A 580 -20.11 -23.21 39.84
CA ILE A 580 -18.66 -22.95 39.86
C ILE A 580 -18.43 -21.43 39.73
N LYS A 581 -17.89 -20.84 40.81
CA LYS A 581 -17.47 -19.44 40.89
C LYS A 581 -16.34 -19.15 39.90
N LYS A 582 -16.58 -18.25 38.95
CA LYS A 582 -15.53 -17.62 38.12
C LYS A 582 -14.49 -16.93 39.03
N PRO A 583 -13.19 -16.97 38.72
CA PRO A 583 -12.17 -16.25 39.50
C PRO A 583 -12.40 -14.74 39.46
N LYS A 584 -12.11 -14.05 40.58
CA LYS A 584 -12.21 -12.59 40.70
C LYS A 584 -11.32 -11.90 39.67
N ARG A 585 -11.96 -11.16 38.75
CA ARG A 585 -11.31 -10.31 37.75
C ARG A 585 -10.53 -9.20 38.46
N MET A 586 -9.24 -9.05 38.16
CA MET A 586 -8.43 -7.93 38.65
C MET A 586 -9.03 -6.60 38.18
N THR A 587 -9.33 -5.70 39.11
CA THR A 587 -9.75 -4.33 38.83
C THR A 587 -8.53 -3.49 38.46
N THR A 588 -8.40 -3.15 37.18
CA THR A 588 -7.48 -2.10 36.75
C THR A 588 -8.06 -0.75 37.18
N ASN A 589 -7.39 -0.03 38.07
CA ASN A 589 -7.68 1.38 38.37
C ASN A 589 -7.48 2.22 37.10
N LYS A 590 -8.54 2.38 36.32
CA LYS A 590 -8.64 3.42 35.30
C LYS A 590 -8.83 4.75 36.03
N MET A 591 -7.75 5.50 36.23
CA MET A 591 -7.85 6.91 36.58
C MET A 591 -8.67 7.61 35.48
N LYS A 592 -9.74 8.29 35.90
CA LYS A 592 -10.58 9.13 35.04
C LYS A 592 -9.71 10.18 34.35
N VAL A 593 -9.71 10.14 33.02
CA VAL A 593 -9.22 11.21 32.17
C VAL A 593 -10.26 12.34 32.23
N GLY A 594 -9.84 13.50 32.71
CA GLY A 594 -10.69 14.68 32.85
C GLY A 594 -9.96 15.79 33.60
N PHE A 595 -8.88 16.31 33.00
CA PHE A 595 -8.26 17.55 33.44
C PHE A 595 -8.22 18.46 32.22
N ASN A 596 -9.15 19.41 32.15
CA ASN A 596 -9.24 20.34 31.04
C ASN A 596 -8.26 21.49 31.26
N PHE A 597 -7.54 21.86 30.20
CA PHE A 597 -6.52 22.91 30.16
C PHE A 597 -7.01 24.31 30.63
N TYR A 598 -8.33 24.52 30.69
CA TYR A 598 -8.95 25.77 31.15
C TYR A 598 -9.04 25.91 32.68
N ASP A 599 -8.83 24.85 33.46
CA ASP A 599 -8.94 24.91 34.92
C ASP A 599 -7.68 25.47 35.61
N SER A 600 -6.54 25.52 34.92
CA SER A 600 -5.27 26.04 35.47
C SER A 600 -4.83 27.39 34.89
N ALA A 601 -5.49 27.88 33.84
CA ALA A 601 -5.16 29.16 33.22
C ALA A 601 -6.09 30.26 33.76
N ASN A 602 -5.59 31.01 34.75
CA ASN A 602 -6.24 32.21 35.28
C ASN A 602 -6.23 33.32 34.22
N VAL A 603 -7.13 33.23 33.23
CA VAL A 603 -7.41 34.29 32.27
C VAL A 603 -8.27 35.33 32.99
N LYS A 604 -7.60 36.37 33.48
CA LYS A 604 -8.22 37.53 34.14
C LYS A 604 -9.43 38.04 33.36
N ASN A 605 -10.60 37.90 33.97
CA ASN A 605 -11.82 38.62 33.64
C ASN A 605 -11.58 40.14 33.68
N ARG A 606 -11.52 40.77 32.50
CA ARG A 606 -11.74 42.21 32.33
C ARG A 606 -13.24 42.49 32.49
N ASN A 607 -13.70 42.62 33.73
CA ASN A 607 -15.02 43.19 33.99
C ASN A 607 -14.96 44.71 33.87
N ARG A 608 -15.62 45.24 32.84
CA ARG A 608 -16.00 46.64 32.66
C ARG A 608 -16.83 47.09 33.86
N ASN A 609 -16.33 48.09 34.61
CA ASN A 609 -17.13 48.85 35.54
C ASN A 609 -18.24 49.60 34.78
N LYS A 610 -19.48 49.13 34.93
CA LYS A 610 -20.68 49.96 34.72
C LYS A 610 -20.69 51.03 35.82
N SER A 611 -20.68 52.31 35.43
CA SER A 611 -20.98 53.41 36.35
C SER A 611 -22.44 53.30 36.82
N LYS A 612 -22.66 53.50 38.12
CA LYS A 612 -24.01 53.72 38.68
C LYS A 612 -24.39 55.20 38.48
N PRO A 613 -25.66 55.53 38.20
CA PRO A 613 -26.12 56.92 38.25
C PRO A 613 -26.27 57.35 39.72
N LYS A 614 -26.00 58.62 40.02
CA LYS A 614 -26.37 59.24 41.29
C LYS A 614 -27.16 60.53 41.04
N LYS A 615 -28.38 60.50 41.59
CA LYS A 615 -29.41 61.51 41.85
C LYS A 615 -30.06 62.17 40.64
#